data_AF-R4S021-F1
#
_entry.id   AF-R4S021-F1
#
_cell.length_a   1.000
_cell.length_b   1.000
_cell.length_c   1.000
_cell.angle_alpha   90.00
_cell.angle_beta   90.00
_cell.angle_gamma   90.00
#
_symmetry.space_group_name_H-M   'P 1'
#
loop_
_entity.id
_entity.type
_entity.pdbx_description
1 polymer ?
#
loop_
_entity_poly.entity_id
_entity_poly.type
_entity_poly.pdbx_seq_one_letter_code
_entity_poly.pdbx_strand_id
1 'polypeptide(L)'
;MLLIIIFNFVPSINAHSSYFHRQKKTVIKLADKETLQKEWLATQPKMKRYDIPVLNKESIPEILKYFNIETSTYGLDTKPTYNPYAKNIFYWELKNPPAGLICAFFKARKNPFKEKYPQNDDEYTLDDLLKYEIAIEEAFVFWDDQQKTQEEKGNMELIIINLFVDQSKEEAINNYLIKNQIIQEPKLIKLGCYNITPTTGLIAPLPLGTVNGFEIAAIYFDDGVRLLPKNQKTRSLKYIIEQLEEIIKRYQTELNQTEDEIIKELLAKRIESLQEEIKEQYQEIINHQTYTIEDLLRLSNGAKNIYLFSFNTQKRIKSIELPDAIDPYQAIRNWKRENNLCTFPPLVQEDDYEEQSENRDAGFEINSPAYKKISILFPIKIVKHTFETTNCCYFVVCKNDTLQIKLAQKYRDAYVNWMKQCYIKPGISYSAQEIRNKFGRSSRDIYNEEGGKCRYRYVINTFIDEWYVNGRECSGSNNTFYNFYDTTPPPKKPQELM
;
A
#
# COMPACT_ATOMS: atom_id res chain seq x y z
N MET A 1 -82.94 -26.73 55.02
CA MET A 1 -84.06 -27.27 54.21
C MET A 1 -84.27 -26.32 53.03
N LEU A 2 -84.24 -26.84 51.80
CA LEU A 2 -84.39 -26.17 50.48
C LEU A 2 -83.41 -25.00 50.20
N LEU A 3 -82.45 -25.04 49.27
CA LEU A 3 -82.32 -25.58 47.90
C LEU A 3 -82.99 -24.71 46.81
N ILE A 4 -82.18 -23.74 46.33
CA ILE A 4 -81.87 -23.31 44.95
C ILE A 4 -83.04 -22.93 43.99
N ILE A 5 -82.92 -21.76 43.33
CA ILE A 5 -82.61 -21.55 41.89
C ILE A 5 -83.14 -20.18 41.46
N ILE A 6 -82.18 -19.29 41.16
CA ILE A 6 -82.38 -18.03 40.47
C ILE A 6 -82.47 -18.35 38.97
N PHE A 7 -83.59 -17.96 38.36
CA PHE A 7 -83.75 -17.88 36.91
C PHE A 7 -83.05 -16.63 36.39
N ASN A 8 -82.27 -16.78 35.32
CA ASN A 8 -82.00 -15.67 34.40
C ASN A 8 -82.29 -16.15 32.98
N PHE A 9 -83.19 -15.41 32.32
CA PHE A 9 -83.59 -15.56 30.93
C PHE A 9 -82.45 -15.14 29.99
N VAL A 10 -82.23 -15.93 28.94
CA VAL A 10 -81.56 -15.52 27.69
C VAL A 10 -82.37 -16.12 26.54
N PRO A 11 -82.62 -15.38 25.44
CA PRO A 11 -83.61 -15.71 24.43
C PRO A 11 -83.18 -16.89 23.54
N SER A 12 -84.21 -17.56 23.02
CA SER A 12 -84.15 -18.68 22.08
C SER A 12 -83.30 -18.39 20.84
N ILE A 13 -82.26 -19.21 20.63
CA ILE A 13 -81.54 -19.29 19.36
C ILE A 13 -82.08 -20.53 18.62
N ASN A 14 -82.73 -20.28 17.48
CA ASN A 14 -83.14 -21.30 16.52
C ASN A 14 -81.90 -21.97 15.91
N ALA A 15 -81.82 -23.29 16.03
CA ALA A 15 -80.80 -24.10 15.38
C ALA A 15 -81.21 -24.41 13.93
N HIS A 16 -80.78 -23.57 12.99
CA HIS A 16 -80.72 -23.96 11.58
C HIS A 16 -79.25 -24.09 11.12
N SER A 17 -79.00 -25.21 10.46
CA SER A 17 -77.85 -25.58 9.61
C SER A 17 -76.46 -25.81 10.25
N SER A 18 -76.08 -27.09 10.20
CA SER A 18 -74.74 -27.62 9.90
C SER A 18 -73.56 -27.14 10.76
N TYR A 19 -73.31 -27.78 11.90
CA TYR A 19 -72.05 -27.61 12.63
C TYR A 19 -71.24 -28.89 12.92
N PHE A 20 -71.69 -30.07 12.51
CA PHE A 20 -70.91 -31.29 12.74
C PHE A 20 -70.96 -32.22 11.54
N HIS A 21 -69.96 -32.11 10.66
CA HIS A 21 -69.19 -33.22 10.07
C HIS A 21 -68.27 -32.70 8.95
N ARG A 22 -67.09 -32.18 9.32
CA ARG A 22 -65.95 -32.18 8.40
C ARG A 22 -65.09 -33.39 8.72
N GLN A 23 -65.38 -34.53 8.10
CA GLN A 23 -64.43 -35.65 8.06
C GLN A 23 -63.26 -35.22 7.16
N LYS A 24 -62.15 -34.75 7.75
CA LYS A 24 -60.88 -34.75 7.04
C LYS A 24 -60.44 -36.21 6.92
N LYS A 25 -60.39 -36.75 5.70
CA LYS A 25 -59.62 -37.97 5.39
C LYS A 25 -58.14 -37.64 5.62
N THR A 26 -57.67 -37.69 6.85
CA THR A 26 -56.25 -37.83 7.15
C THR A 26 -55.89 -39.27 6.91
N VAL A 27 -55.05 -39.53 5.91
CA VAL A 27 -54.42 -40.83 5.73
C VAL A 27 -53.54 -41.05 6.96
N ILE A 28 -54.02 -41.86 7.91
CA ILE A 28 -53.19 -42.30 9.03
C ILE A 28 -52.21 -43.29 8.43
N LYS A 29 -50.97 -42.84 8.22
CA LYS A 29 -49.88 -43.71 7.78
C LYS A 29 -49.48 -44.59 8.95
N LEU A 30 -49.88 -45.86 8.91
CA LEU A 30 -49.35 -46.89 9.80
C LEU A 30 -47.95 -47.24 9.28
N ALA A 31 -46.93 -46.70 9.93
CA ALA A 31 -45.54 -47.03 9.69
C ALA A 31 -44.91 -47.40 11.03
N ASP A 32 -44.00 -48.38 11.00
CA ASP A 32 -43.19 -48.70 12.17
C ASP A 32 -42.26 -47.52 12.51
N LYS A 33 -41.73 -47.54 13.73
CA LYS A 33 -40.90 -46.45 14.25
C LYS A 33 -39.64 -46.22 13.38
N GLU A 34 -39.03 -47.28 12.86
CA GLU A 34 -37.80 -47.17 12.07
C GLU A 34 -38.06 -46.50 10.71
N THR A 35 -39.16 -46.86 10.06
CA THR A 35 -39.61 -46.19 8.82
C THR A 35 -39.88 -44.71 9.05
N LEU A 36 -40.58 -44.35 10.14
CA LEU A 36 -40.84 -42.95 10.48
C LEU A 36 -39.57 -42.16 10.80
N GLN A 37 -38.59 -42.80 11.46
CA GLN A 37 -37.29 -42.20 11.74
C GLN A 37 -36.50 -41.89 10.47
N LYS A 38 -36.43 -42.84 9.53
CA LYS A 38 -35.77 -42.66 8.23
C LYS A 38 -36.42 -41.55 7.40
N GLU A 39 -37.74 -41.54 7.33
CA GLU A 39 -38.48 -40.50 6.59
C GLU A 39 -38.28 -39.12 7.22
N TRP A 40 -38.35 -39.02 8.54
CA TRP A 40 -38.09 -37.76 9.23
C TRP A 40 -36.66 -37.28 8.98
N LEU A 41 -35.66 -38.16 9.16
CA LEU A 41 -34.24 -37.82 8.96
C LEU A 41 -33.97 -37.35 7.53
N ALA A 42 -34.61 -37.95 6.52
CA ALA A 42 -34.49 -37.53 5.12
C ALA A 42 -34.99 -36.09 4.86
N THR A 43 -35.84 -35.54 5.72
CA THR A 43 -36.28 -34.13 5.66
C THR A 43 -35.39 -33.16 6.44
N GLN A 44 -34.43 -33.67 7.21
CA GLN A 44 -33.54 -32.85 8.03
C GLN A 44 -32.22 -32.56 7.29
N PRO A 45 -31.48 -31.50 7.69
CA PRO A 45 -30.10 -31.32 7.27
C PRO A 45 -29.26 -32.53 7.66
N LYS A 46 -28.44 -33.03 6.73
CA LYS A 46 -27.47 -34.11 6.99
C LYS A 46 -26.56 -33.74 8.17
N MET A 47 -26.17 -34.75 8.96
CA MET A 47 -25.21 -34.56 10.04
C MET A 47 -23.91 -33.99 9.48
N LYS A 48 -23.38 -32.95 10.11
CA LYS A 48 -22.06 -32.40 9.76
C LYS A 48 -21.00 -33.04 10.65
N ARG A 49 -19.89 -33.44 10.05
CA ARG A 49 -18.72 -33.94 10.76
C ARG A 49 -17.55 -32.98 10.52
N TYR A 50 -16.89 -32.58 11.60
CA TYR A 50 -15.72 -31.73 11.60
C TYR A 50 -14.56 -32.52 12.20
N ASP A 51 -13.55 -32.84 11.39
CA ASP A 51 -12.33 -33.49 11.85
C ASP A 51 -11.24 -32.43 12.08
N ILE A 52 -10.98 -32.12 13.35
CA ILE A 52 -10.22 -30.94 13.76
C ILE A 52 -8.88 -31.38 14.38
N PRO A 53 -7.74 -31.15 13.72
CA PRO A 53 -6.44 -31.37 14.33
C PRO A 53 -6.18 -30.27 15.37
N VAL A 54 -5.54 -30.65 16.48
CA VAL A 54 -5.08 -29.72 17.50
C VAL A 54 -3.65 -30.05 17.89
N LEU A 55 -2.84 -29.02 18.11
CA LEU A 55 -1.50 -29.20 18.69
C LEU A 55 -1.58 -29.61 20.17
N ASN A 56 -2.69 -29.26 20.83
CA ASN A 56 -2.91 -29.49 22.24
C ASN A 56 -4.42 -29.51 22.57
N LYS A 57 -4.84 -30.49 23.39
CA LYS A 57 -6.20 -30.65 23.94
C LYS A 57 -6.72 -29.42 24.69
N GLU A 58 -5.86 -28.58 25.27
CA GLU A 58 -6.27 -27.33 25.93
C GLU A 58 -6.94 -26.32 24.98
N SER A 59 -6.78 -26.49 23.67
CA SER A 59 -7.40 -25.64 22.65
C SER A 59 -8.86 -26.04 22.37
N ILE A 60 -9.26 -27.27 22.71
CA ILE A 60 -10.57 -27.84 22.35
C ILE A 60 -11.74 -27.01 22.88
N PRO A 61 -11.76 -26.56 24.16
CA PRO A 61 -12.82 -25.70 24.64
C PRO A 61 -12.91 -24.35 23.91
N GLU A 62 -11.76 -23.76 23.55
CA GLU A 62 -11.75 -22.52 22.78
C GLU A 62 -12.33 -22.73 21.38
N ILE A 63 -12.00 -23.83 20.71
CA ILE A 63 -12.56 -24.19 19.39
C ILE A 63 -14.08 -24.39 19.48
N LEU A 64 -14.55 -25.17 20.45
CA LEU A 64 -15.97 -25.45 20.62
C LEU A 64 -16.78 -24.20 20.97
N LYS A 65 -16.17 -23.21 21.64
CA LYS A 65 -16.80 -21.91 21.90
C LYS A 65 -17.20 -21.18 20.61
N TYR A 66 -16.47 -21.34 19.50
CA TYR A 66 -16.85 -20.76 18.19
C TYR A 66 -18.16 -21.35 17.65
N PHE A 67 -18.50 -22.56 18.07
CA PHE A 67 -19.75 -23.24 17.73
C PHE A 67 -20.84 -23.01 18.79
N ASN A 68 -20.65 -22.03 19.69
CA ASN A 68 -21.51 -21.76 20.84
C ASN A 68 -21.65 -22.96 21.80
N ILE A 69 -20.57 -23.73 21.96
CA ILE A 69 -20.50 -24.87 22.88
C ILE A 69 -19.50 -24.54 23.99
N GLU A 70 -20.02 -24.28 25.19
CA GLU A 70 -19.19 -24.07 26.38
C GLU A 70 -18.89 -25.40 27.07
N THR A 71 -17.61 -25.78 27.12
CA THR A 71 -17.11 -26.99 27.79
C THR A 71 -15.79 -26.68 28.51
N SER A 72 -15.25 -27.65 29.24
CA SER A 72 -13.90 -27.63 29.80
C SER A 72 -13.05 -28.77 29.25
N THR A 73 -11.78 -28.82 29.66
CA THR A 73 -10.87 -29.95 29.37
C THR A 73 -11.10 -31.16 30.30
N TYR A 74 -12.09 -31.09 31.19
CA TYR A 74 -12.42 -32.19 32.10
C TYR A 74 -12.75 -33.45 31.31
N GLY A 75 -12.10 -34.56 31.66
CA GLY A 75 -12.30 -35.86 31.00
C GLY A 75 -11.41 -36.09 29.77
N LEU A 76 -10.43 -35.22 29.49
CA LEU A 76 -9.47 -35.36 28.37
C LEU A 76 -8.08 -35.88 28.81
N ASP A 77 -7.95 -36.47 30.00
CA ASP A 77 -6.65 -36.77 30.61
C ASP A 77 -6.13 -38.20 30.42
N THR A 78 -6.97 -39.14 30.01
CA THR A 78 -6.62 -40.58 30.00
C THR A 78 -6.82 -41.20 28.63
N LYS A 79 -8.08 -41.44 28.26
CA LYS A 79 -8.49 -42.07 27.01
C LYS A 79 -9.29 -41.09 26.15
N PRO A 80 -9.42 -41.38 24.84
CA PRO A 80 -10.32 -40.63 24.00
C PRO A 80 -11.77 -40.74 24.45
N THR A 81 -12.38 -39.60 24.75
CA THR A 81 -13.71 -39.52 25.35
C THR A 81 -14.74 -38.86 24.43
N TYR A 82 -16.01 -39.01 24.78
CA TYR A 82 -17.12 -38.27 24.19
C TYR A 82 -18.10 -37.72 25.23
N ASN A 83 -18.92 -36.76 24.81
CA ASN A 83 -19.87 -36.09 25.69
C ASN A 83 -21.19 -36.86 25.84
N PRO A 84 -21.81 -36.86 27.03
CA PRO A 84 -23.17 -37.38 27.22
C PRO A 84 -24.20 -36.59 26.40
N TYR A 85 -25.31 -37.23 26.03
CA TYR A 85 -26.38 -36.62 25.23
C TYR A 85 -26.88 -35.32 25.85
N ALA A 86 -26.75 -34.23 25.08
CA ALA A 86 -27.13 -32.87 25.47
C ALA A 86 -26.41 -32.34 26.71
N LYS A 87 -25.18 -32.82 26.98
CA LYS A 87 -24.28 -32.29 28.01
C LYS A 87 -23.00 -31.78 27.35
N ASN A 88 -22.47 -30.68 27.89
CA ASN A 88 -21.23 -30.07 27.40
C ASN A 88 -20.04 -30.41 28.30
N ILE A 89 -19.84 -31.69 28.56
CA ILE A 89 -18.70 -32.22 29.31
C ILE A 89 -18.21 -33.48 28.61
N PHE A 90 -16.91 -33.75 28.62
CA PHE A 90 -16.37 -35.04 28.18
C PHE A 90 -16.40 -36.00 29.35
N TYR A 91 -16.87 -37.23 29.12
CA TYR A 91 -17.06 -38.19 30.21
C TYR A 91 -16.84 -39.63 29.79
N TRP A 92 -17.52 -40.08 28.73
CA TRP A 92 -17.54 -41.50 28.36
C TRP A 92 -16.34 -41.88 27.49
N GLU A 93 -15.70 -43.01 27.77
CA GLU A 93 -14.52 -43.50 27.03
C GLU A 93 -14.93 -44.25 25.74
N LEU A 94 -14.22 -44.01 24.64
CA LEU A 94 -14.44 -44.69 23.35
C LEU A 94 -13.80 -46.07 23.33
N LYS A 95 -14.50 -47.04 22.75
CA LYS A 95 -13.95 -48.36 22.45
C LYS A 95 -12.95 -48.28 21.29
N ASN A 96 -11.77 -48.87 21.47
CA ASN A 96 -10.75 -49.03 20.43
C ASN A 96 -10.55 -47.75 19.58
N PRO A 97 -10.23 -46.61 20.21
CA PRO A 97 -10.16 -45.34 19.51
C PRO A 97 -9.05 -45.39 18.44
N PRO A 98 -9.30 -44.82 17.25
CA PRO A 98 -8.25 -44.66 16.24
C PRO A 98 -7.02 -43.94 16.78
N ALA A 99 -5.84 -44.25 16.23
CA ALA A 99 -4.59 -43.62 16.63
C ALA A 99 -4.66 -42.09 16.44
N GLY A 100 -4.16 -41.35 17.41
CA GLY A 100 -4.21 -39.89 17.42
C GLY A 100 -5.58 -39.28 17.70
N LEU A 101 -6.65 -40.04 17.95
CA LEU A 101 -7.92 -39.47 18.40
C LEU A 101 -7.76 -38.91 19.83
N ILE A 102 -8.21 -37.68 20.07
CA ILE A 102 -8.23 -37.07 21.41
C ILE A 102 -9.62 -37.17 22.03
N CYS A 103 -10.67 -36.74 21.31
CA CYS A 103 -12.05 -36.86 21.79
C CYS A 103 -13.05 -36.61 20.65
N ALA A 104 -14.33 -36.88 20.90
CA ALA A 104 -15.44 -36.49 20.04
C ALA A 104 -16.50 -35.71 20.83
N PHE A 105 -16.99 -34.61 20.27
CA PHE A 105 -18.12 -33.87 20.81
C PHE A 105 -19.31 -33.98 19.84
N PHE A 106 -20.44 -34.50 20.32
CA PHE A 106 -21.68 -34.63 19.58
C PHE A 106 -22.68 -33.58 20.06
N LYS A 107 -23.03 -32.66 19.15
CA LYS A 107 -24.13 -31.73 19.35
C LYS A 107 -25.45 -32.46 19.13
N ALA A 108 -26.29 -32.48 20.17
CA ALA A 108 -27.53 -33.25 20.15
C ALA A 108 -28.57 -32.66 19.18
N ARG A 109 -29.13 -33.51 18.32
CA ARG A 109 -30.26 -33.19 17.46
C ARG A 109 -31.57 -33.39 18.21
N LYS A 110 -32.38 -32.33 18.31
CA LYS A 110 -33.77 -32.44 18.78
C LYS A 110 -34.58 -33.26 17.79
N ASN A 111 -35.07 -34.42 18.22
CA ASN A 111 -35.87 -35.32 17.39
C ASN A 111 -37.19 -35.70 18.10
N PRO A 112 -38.29 -35.93 17.35
CA PRO A 112 -39.60 -36.21 17.93
C PRO A 112 -39.68 -37.60 18.60
N PHE A 113 -38.73 -38.47 18.31
CA PHE A 113 -38.68 -39.85 18.79
C PHE A 113 -38.00 -39.99 20.17
N LYS A 114 -37.42 -38.90 20.68
CA LYS A 114 -36.62 -38.87 21.92
C LYS A 114 -35.43 -39.84 21.88
N GLU A 115 -34.96 -40.17 20.68
CA GLU A 115 -33.76 -40.98 20.49
C GLU A 115 -32.53 -40.24 20.98
N LYS A 116 -31.60 -41.00 21.54
CA LYS A 116 -30.31 -40.54 22.03
C LYS A 116 -29.24 -41.48 21.48
N TYR A 117 -28.05 -40.95 21.24
CA TYR A 117 -26.89 -41.82 21.04
C TYR A 117 -26.52 -42.49 22.37
N PRO A 118 -25.99 -43.72 22.33
CA PRO A 118 -25.70 -44.51 23.52
C PRO A 118 -24.53 -43.92 24.32
N GLN A 119 -24.45 -44.30 25.59
CA GLN A 119 -23.54 -43.73 26.59
C GLN A 119 -23.04 -44.85 27.51
N ASN A 120 -21.84 -45.33 27.25
CA ASN A 120 -21.15 -46.31 28.08
C ASN A 120 -19.65 -46.29 27.77
N ASP A 121 -18.84 -46.57 28.79
CA ASP A 121 -17.39 -46.64 28.67
C ASP A 121 -16.95 -47.89 27.90
N ASP A 122 -15.98 -47.73 27.00
CA ASP A 122 -15.33 -48.81 26.24
C ASP A 122 -16.30 -49.73 25.43
N GLU A 123 -17.56 -49.33 25.23
CA GLU A 123 -18.57 -50.14 24.51
C GLU A 123 -18.72 -49.73 23.04
N TYR A 124 -18.69 -48.43 22.75
CA TYR A 124 -18.99 -47.88 21.41
C TYR A 124 -17.74 -47.30 20.76
N THR A 125 -17.50 -47.66 19.50
CA THR A 125 -16.47 -47.00 18.68
C THR A 125 -16.97 -45.65 18.17
N LEU A 126 -16.06 -44.81 17.66
CA LEU A 126 -16.44 -43.55 17.02
C LEU A 126 -17.42 -43.80 15.85
N ASP A 127 -17.16 -44.81 15.02
CA ASP A 127 -18.02 -45.15 13.88
C ASP A 127 -19.39 -45.67 14.31
N ASP A 128 -19.50 -46.34 15.45
CA ASP A 128 -20.79 -46.75 15.99
C ASP A 128 -21.64 -45.55 16.41
N LEU A 129 -21.04 -44.56 17.06
CA LEU A 129 -21.72 -43.33 17.49
C LEU A 129 -22.14 -42.48 16.28
N LEU A 130 -21.29 -42.36 15.27
CA LEU A 130 -21.59 -41.57 14.06
C LEU A 130 -22.77 -42.10 13.24
N LYS A 131 -23.18 -43.37 13.42
CA LYS A 131 -24.39 -43.93 12.80
C LYS A 131 -25.68 -43.35 13.40
N TYR A 132 -25.64 -42.71 14.56
CA TYR A 132 -26.81 -42.13 15.24
C TYR A 132 -27.17 -40.73 14.74
N GLU A 133 -27.22 -40.52 13.41
CA GLU A 133 -27.56 -39.24 12.78
C GLU A 133 -28.92 -38.67 13.22
N ILE A 134 -29.84 -39.54 13.64
CA ILE A 134 -31.12 -39.14 14.22
C ILE A 134 -30.99 -38.32 15.51
N ALA A 135 -29.94 -38.58 16.29
CA ALA A 135 -29.67 -37.96 17.58
C ALA A 135 -28.49 -36.96 17.55
N ILE A 136 -27.72 -36.94 16.45
CA ILE A 136 -26.54 -36.07 16.29
C ILE A 136 -26.78 -35.07 15.16
N GLU A 137 -26.64 -33.79 15.47
CA GLU A 137 -26.71 -32.70 14.50
C GLU A 137 -25.35 -32.44 13.89
N GLU A 138 -24.33 -32.31 14.76
CA GLU A 138 -22.95 -32.03 14.41
C GLU A 138 -22.02 -32.89 15.26
N ALA A 139 -20.98 -33.44 14.65
CA ALA A 139 -19.93 -34.20 15.31
C ALA A 139 -18.59 -33.47 15.14
N PHE A 140 -17.94 -33.11 16.24
CA PHE A 140 -16.62 -32.50 16.27
C PHE A 140 -15.62 -33.54 16.78
N VAL A 141 -14.74 -34.00 15.91
CA VAL A 141 -13.78 -35.07 16.21
C VAL A 141 -12.40 -34.45 16.27
N PHE A 142 -11.77 -34.48 17.45
CA PHE A 142 -10.50 -33.81 17.70
C PHE A 142 -9.33 -34.79 17.63
N TRP A 143 -8.32 -34.43 16.85
CA TRP A 143 -7.17 -35.27 16.57
C TRP A 143 -5.88 -34.62 17.06
N ASP A 144 -4.94 -35.40 17.59
CA ASP A 144 -3.58 -34.97 17.86
C ASP A 144 -2.84 -34.84 16.52
N ASP A 145 -2.46 -33.62 16.17
CA ASP A 145 -1.74 -33.32 14.93
C ASP A 145 -0.39 -34.05 14.83
N GLN A 146 0.24 -34.41 15.97
CA GLN A 146 1.51 -35.13 15.96
C GLN A 146 1.35 -36.62 15.60
N GLN A 147 0.16 -37.18 15.82
CA GLN A 147 -0.13 -38.61 15.67
C GLN A 147 -1.06 -38.91 14.49
N LYS A 148 -1.79 -37.90 13.99
CA LYS A 148 -2.68 -38.07 12.84
C LYS A 148 -1.84 -38.30 11.58
N THR A 149 -2.01 -39.45 10.93
CA THR A 149 -1.59 -39.62 9.52
C THR A 149 -2.40 -38.63 8.68
N GLN A 150 -1.76 -37.54 8.23
CA GLN A 150 -2.40 -36.53 7.39
C GLN A 150 -2.87 -37.18 6.08
N GLU A 151 -4.17 -37.48 5.98
CA GLU A 151 -4.83 -37.72 4.71
C GLU A 151 -5.06 -36.35 4.06
N GLU A 152 -4.26 -36.08 3.01
CA GLU A 152 -4.22 -34.88 2.17
C GLU A 152 -3.59 -33.63 2.80
N LYS A 153 -2.35 -33.31 2.37
CA LYS A 153 -1.79 -31.97 2.53
C LYS A 153 -2.63 -31.01 1.67
N GLY A 154 -3.28 -30.03 2.29
CA GLY A 154 -3.97 -28.96 1.58
C GLY A 154 -3.05 -28.30 0.55
N ASN A 155 -3.62 -27.86 -0.58
CA ASN A 155 -2.86 -27.19 -1.62
C ASN A 155 -2.40 -25.82 -1.12
N MET A 156 -1.08 -25.61 -1.06
CA MET A 156 -0.48 -24.38 -0.55
C MET A 156 -0.02 -23.51 -1.70
N GLU A 157 -0.54 -22.29 -1.78
CA GLU A 157 -0.20 -21.32 -2.82
C GLU A 157 0.40 -20.05 -2.19
N LEU A 158 1.64 -19.75 -2.55
CA LEU A 158 2.28 -18.48 -2.23
C LEU A 158 1.96 -17.46 -3.32
N ILE A 159 1.29 -16.38 -2.92
CA ILE A 159 0.82 -15.31 -3.81
C ILE A 159 1.64 -14.06 -3.51
N ILE A 160 2.37 -13.60 -4.51
CA ILE A 160 3.14 -12.36 -4.44
C ILE A 160 2.37 -11.29 -5.22
N ILE A 161 1.86 -10.29 -4.52
CA ILE A 161 1.14 -9.18 -5.13
C ILE A 161 2.07 -7.98 -5.27
N ASN A 162 2.26 -7.51 -6.50
CA ASN A 162 2.98 -6.26 -6.78
C ASN A 162 2.02 -5.09 -6.63
N LEU A 163 2.36 -4.11 -5.78
CA LEU A 163 1.51 -2.96 -5.48
C LEU A 163 2.33 -1.68 -5.36
N PHE A 164 1.68 -0.55 -5.58
CA PHE A 164 2.25 0.73 -5.16
C PHE A 164 2.03 0.97 -3.66
N VAL A 165 2.94 1.70 -3.01
CA VAL A 165 2.89 1.98 -1.55
C VAL A 165 1.58 2.65 -1.11
N ASP A 166 0.91 3.39 -2.01
CA ASP A 166 -0.34 4.07 -1.75
C ASP A 166 -1.59 3.17 -1.90
N GLN A 167 -1.43 1.90 -2.28
CA GLN A 167 -2.55 0.97 -2.46
C GLN A 167 -2.76 0.11 -1.19
N SER A 168 -4.03 -0.15 -0.85
CA SER A 168 -4.36 -1.03 0.26
C SER A 168 -3.99 -2.48 -0.05
N LYS A 169 -3.18 -3.06 0.83
CA LYS A 169 -2.79 -4.47 0.76
C LYS A 169 -3.98 -5.39 1.04
N GLU A 170 -4.85 -5.00 1.98
CA GLU A 170 -6.07 -5.73 2.35
C GLU A 170 -7.09 -5.77 1.21
N GLU A 171 -7.26 -4.65 0.51
CA GLU A 171 -8.10 -4.58 -0.69
C GLU A 171 -7.53 -5.44 -1.82
N ALA A 172 -6.21 -5.41 -2.02
CA ALA A 172 -5.54 -6.25 -3.01
C ALA A 172 -5.72 -7.76 -2.75
N ILE A 173 -5.65 -8.18 -1.48
CA ILE A 173 -5.95 -9.57 -1.08
C ILE A 173 -7.41 -9.91 -1.41
N ASN A 174 -8.37 -9.09 -1.00
CA ASN A 174 -9.78 -9.33 -1.28
C ASN A 174 -10.05 -9.41 -2.80
N ASN A 175 -9.48 -8.50 -3.57
CA ASN A 175 -9.60 -8.49 -5.02
C ASN A 175 -9.03 -9.76 -5.65
N TYR A 176 -7.88 -10.25 -5.17
CA TYR A 176 -7.34 -11.54 -5.60
C TYR A 176 -8.29 -12.68 -5.27
N LEU A 177 -8.79 -12.76 -4.03
CA LEU A 177 -9.68 -13.83 -3.59
C LEU A 177 -11.00 -13.86 -4.39
N ILE A 178 -11.59 -12.69 -4.65
CA ILE A 178 -12.84 -12.57 -5.44
C ILE A 178 -12.59 -12.91 -6.91
N LYS A 179 -11.52 -12.38 -7.51
CA LYS A 179 -11.18 -12.62 -8.92
C LYS A 179 -10.95 -14.10 -9.21
N ASN A 180 -10.37 -14.82 -8.27
CA ASN A 180 -10.13 -16.27 -8.36
C ASN A 180 -11.31 -17.10 -7.84
N GLN A 181 -12.47 -16.50 -7.57
CA GLN A 181 -13.71 -17.17 -7.12
C GLN A 181 -13.53 -17.95 -5.80
N ILE A 182 -12.58 -17.56 -4.96
CA ILE A 182 -12.32 -18.16 -3.65
C ILE A 182 -13.35 -17.67 -2.63
N ILE A 183 -13.71 -16.38 -2.72
CA ILE A 183 -14.78 -15.77 -1.93
C ILE A 183 -15.76 -15.03 -2.85
N GLN A 184 -17.02 -14.93 -2.44
CA GLN A 184 -18.05 -14.21 -3.20
C GLN A 184 -18.12 -12.71 -2.86
N GLU A 185 -17.82 -12.37 -1.60
CA GLU A 185 -17.89 -11.00 -1.08
C GLU A 185 -16.61 -10.70 -0.28
N PRO A 186 -16.21 -9.42 -0.20
CA PRO A 186 -15.06 -9.01 0.59
C PRO A 186 -15.15 -9.50 2.04
N LYS A 187 -14.04 -10.00 2.56
CA LYS A 187 -13.88 -10.41 3.96
C LYS A 187 -13.00 -9.42 4.70
N LEU A 188 -13.15 -9.40 6.03
CA LEU A 188 -12.21 -8.69 6.89
C LEU A 188 -10.83 -9.34 6.75
N ILE A 189 -9.90 -8.61 6.16
CA ILE A 189 -8.48 -8.96 6.08
C ILE A 189 -7.72 -7.94 6.93
N LYS A 190 -6.84 -8.43 7.79
CA LYS A 190 -5.90 -7.60 8.55
C LYS A 190 -4.50 -8.14 8.32
N LEU A 191 -3.56 -7.24 8.03
CA LEU A 191 -2.17 -7.63 7.88
C LEU A 191 -1.61 -8.17 9.20
N GLY A 192 -0.62 -9.04 9.10
CA GLY A 192 -0.07 -9.78 10.23
C GLY A 192 -1.08 -10.76 10.84
N CYS A 193 -2.17 -11.13 10.14
CA CYS A 193 -3.19 -12.04 10.66
C CYS A 193 -3.53 -13.19 9.67
N TYR A 194 -4.17 -14.23 10.19
CA TYR A 194 -4.84 -15.27 9.43
C TYR A 194 -6.32 -15.33 9.78
N ASN A 195 -7.17 -15.84 8.88
CA ASN A 195 -8.57 -16.10 9.20
C ASN A 195 -8.69 -17.40 10.03
N ILE A 196 -9.36 -17.33 11.19
CA ILE A 196 -9.57 -18.50 12.06
C ILE A 196 -10.52 -19.49 11.40
N THR A 197 -11.54 -18.96 10.72
CA THR A 197 -12.52 -19.69 9.91
C THR A 197 -12.82 -18.89 8.64
N PRO A 198 -13.32 -19.50 7.55
CA PRO A 198 -13.72 -18.76 6.36
C PRO A 198 -15.03 -17.96 6.53
N THR A 199 -15.91 -18.35 7.46
CA THR A 199 -17.31 -17.88 7.50
C THR A 199 -17.58 -16.83 8.57
N THR A 200 -16.85 -16.82 9.69
CA THR A 200 -17.15 -15.94 10.83
C THR A 200 -16.54 -14.54 10.72
N GLY A 201 -15.60 -14.33 9.80
CA GLY A 201 -14.83 -13.08 9.71
C GLY A 201 -13.84 -12.87 10.86
N LEU A 202 -13.64 -13.88 11.71
CA LEU A 202 -12.71 -13.82 12.83
C LEU A 202 -11.28 -14.05 12.35
N ILE A 203 -10.37 -13.23 12.87
CA ILE A 203 -8.94 -13.24 12.53
C ILE A 203 -8.08 -13.37 13.79
N ALA A 204 -6.91 -13.97 13.63
CA ALA A 204 -5.91 -14.10 14.68
C ALA A 204 -4.52 -13.67 14.16
N PRO A 205 -3.64 -13.15 15.01
CA PRO A 205 -2.30 -12.74 14.60
C PRO A 205 -1.49 -13.93 14.06
N LEU A 206 -0.68 -13.68 13.05
CA LEU A 206 0.25 -14.65 12.50
C LEU A 206 1.33 -15.00 13.53
N PRO A 207 1.75 -16.28 13.57
CA PRO A 207 2.98 -16.67 14.25
C PRO A 207 4.24 -16.13 13.56
N LEU A 208 5.35 -16.17 14.30
CA LEU A 208 6.65 -15.79 13.80
C LEU A 208 7.11 -16.75 12.70
N GLY A 209 7.80 -16.23 11.70
CA GLY A 209 8.42 -17.03 10.66
C GLY A 209 8.34 -16.41 9.27
N THR A 210 8.99 -17.08 8.32
CA THR A 210 8.91 -16.78 6.90
C THR A 210 8.69 -18.09 6.18
N VAL A 211 7.94 -18.07 5.08
CA VAL A 211 7.75 -19.28 4.26
C VAL A 211 8.61 -19.13 3.01
N ASN A 212 9.55 -20.06 2.81
CA ASN A 212 10.50 -20.03 1.69
C ASN A 212 11.29 -18.70 1.57
N GLY A 213 11.59 -18.05 2.70
CA GLY A 213 12.30 -16.77 2.75
C GLY A 213 11.43 -15.54 2.44
N PHE A 214 10.13 -15.72 2.23
CA PHE A 214 9.18 -14.62 2.06
C PHE A 214 8.52 -14.26 3.39
N GLU A 215 8.48 -12.96 3.68
CA GLU A 215 7.65 -12.42 4.75
C GLU A 215 6.18 -12.54 4.36
N ILE A 216 5.41 -13.22 5.21
CA ILE A 216 3.98 -13.45 4.97
C ILE A 216 3.18 -12.36 5.69
N ALA A 217 2.43 -11.60 4.90
CA ALA A 217 1.65 -10.49 5.39
C ALA A 217 0.23 -10.92 5.81
N ALA A 218 -0.32 -11.98 5.22
CA ALA A 218 -1.60 -12.56 5.63
C ALA A 218 -1.72 -14.01 5.13
N ILE A 219 -2.52 -14.82 5.82
CA ILE A 219 -2.88 -16.16 5.34
C ILE A 219 -4.41 -16.29 5.30
N TYR A 220 -4.93 -16.72 4.15
CA TYR A 220 -6.33 -17.09 4.00
C TYR A 220 -6.43 -18.59 3.77
N PHE A 221 -7.25 -19.28 4.55
CA PHE A 221 -7.64 -20.65 4.23
C PHE A 221 -9.13 -20.70 3.92
N ASP A 222 -9.45 -21.48 2.89
CA ASP A 222 -10.78 -21.57 2.30
C ASP A 222 -11.80 -22.30 3.18
N ASP A 223 -11.35 -23.19 4.07
CA ASP A 223 -12.20 -23.90 5.01
C ASP A 223 -11.45 -24.28 6.31
N GLY A 224 -12.12 -24.99 7.21
CA GLY A 224 -11.59 -25.45 8.49
C GLY A 224 -11.63 -24.41 9.61
N VAL A 225 -11.39 -24.89 10.82
CA VAL A 225 -11.21 -24.07 12.04
C VAL A 225 -9.82 -24.34 12.59
N ARG A 226 -9.05 -23.29 12.81
CA ARG A 226 -7.67 -23.40 13.31
C ARG A 226 -7.41 -22.39 14.40
N LEU A 227 -6.86 -22.88 15.50
CA LEU A 227 -6.48 -22.06 16.64
C LEU A 227 -5.13 -22.54 17.14
N LEU A 228 -4.19 -21.60 17.21
CA LEU A 228 -2.97 -21.83 17.95
C LEU A 228 -3.26 -21.75 19.45
N PRO A 229 -2.79 -22.73 20.25
CA PRO A 229 -2.97 -22.70 21.69
C PRO A 229 -2.42 -21.40 22.26
N LYS A 230 -3.19 -20.71 23.11
CA LYS A 230 -2.68 -19.52 23.80
C LYS A 230 -1.94 -19.95 25.06
N ASN A 231 -0.71 -19.50 25.21
CA ASN A 231 -0.05 -19.50 26.52
C ASN A 231 -0.84 -18.60 27.48
N GLN A 232 -0.91 -18.98 28.76
CA GLN A 232 -1.54 -18.21 29.83
C GLN A 232 -1.06 -16.75 29.86
N LYS A 233 0.24 -16.50 29.63
CA LYS A 233 0.78 -15.14 29.56
C LYS A 233 0.16 -14.33 28.41
N THR A 234 0.06 -14.92 27.22
CA THR A 234 -0.59 -14.31 26.05
C THR A 234 -2.06 -14.00 26.30
N ARG A 235 -2.79 -14.86 27.04
CA ARG A 235 -4.19 -14.58 27.42
C ARG A 235 -4.30 -13.34 28.30
N SER A 236 -3.44 -13.22 29.31
CA SER A 236 -3.42 -12.05 30.19
C SER A 236 -3.08 -10.75 29.44
N LEU A 237 -2.09 -10.79 28.55
CA LEU A 237 -1.69 -9.63 27.75
C LEU A 237 -2.83 -9.17 26.81
N LYS A 238 -3.54 -10.10 26.17
CA LYS A 238 -4.72 -9.76 25.35
C LYS A 238 -5.83 -9.09 26.14
N TYR A 239 -6.11 -9.59 27.35
CA TYR A 239 -7.10 -8.96 28.23
C TYR A 239 -6.70 -7.52 28.58
N ILE A 240 -5.41 -7.27 28.85
CA ILE A 240 -4.90 -5.91 29.09
C ILE A 240 -5.12 -5.04 27.85
N ILE A 241 -4.75 -5.51 26.66
CA ILE A 241 -4.95 -4.78 25.41
C ILE A 241 -6.43 -4.41 25.20
N GLU A 242 -7.35 -5.35 25.39
CA GLU A 242 -8.80 -5.09 25.28
C GLU A 242 -9.26 -3.98 26.25
N GLN A 243 -8.74 -3.95 27.47
CA GLN A 243 -9.03 -2.87 28.43
C GLN A 243 -8.45 -1.52 27.98
N LEU A 244 -7.23 -1.50 27.47
CA LEU A 244 -6.59 -0.28 26.94
C LEU A 244 -7.35 0.27 25.73
N GLU A 245 -7.81 -0.59 24.82
CA GLU A 245 -8.61 -0.21 23.66
C GLU A 245 -9.96 0.42 24.07
N GLU A 246 -10.63 -0.12 25.09
CA GLU A 246 -11.85 0.48 25.65
C GLU A 246 -11.57 1.85 26.32
N ILE A 247 -10.42 2.02 26.98
CA ILE A 247 -10.02 3.33 27.52
C ILE A 247 -9.81 4.34 26.39
N ILE A 248 -9.07 3.97 25.33
CA ILE A 248 -8.84 4.83 24.17
C ILE A 248 -10.16 5.26 23.54
N LYS A 249 -11.11 4.34 23.37
CA LYS A 249 -12.43 4.62 22.80
C LYS A 249 -13.21 5.66 23.62
N ARG A 250 -13.12 5.62 24.95
CA ARG A 250 -13.69 6.65 25.82
C ARG A 250 -13.01 8.00 25.60
N TYR A 251 -11.68 8.05 25.59
CA TYR A 251 -10.93 9.30 25.36
C TYR A 251 -11.18 9.88 23.97
N GLN A 252 -11.32 9.07 22.94
CA GLN A 252 -11.69 9.51 21.59
C GLN A 252 -13.10 10.12 21.59
N THR A 253 -14.04 9.54 22.33
CA THR A 253 -15.39 10.08 22.47
C THR A 253 -15.38 11.44 23.16
N GLU A 254 -14.63 11.59 24.25
CA GLU A 254 -14.46 12.86 24.96
C GLU A 254 -13.74 13.92 24.12
N LEU A 255 -12.70 13.52 23.37
CA LEU A 255 -11.95 14.39 22.46
C LEU A 255 -12.86 15.00 21.39
N ASN A 256 -13.80 14.21 20.86
CA ASN A 256 -14.76 14.66 19.86
C ASN A 256 -15.86 15.59 20.44
N GLN A 257 -16.04 15.61 21.75
CA GLN A 257 -17.11 16.37 22.42
C GLN A 257 -16.62 17.66 23.09
N THR A 258 -15.32 17.75 23.40
CA THR A 258 -14.77 18.91 24.11
C THR A 258 -14.40 20.05 23.15
N GLU A 259 -14.72 21.29 23.51
CA GLU A 259 -14.31 22.50 22.79
C GLU A 259 -13.04 23.14 23.38
N ASP A 260 -12.60 22.69 24.55
CA ASP A 260 -11.41 23.21 25.23
C ASP A 260 -10.12 22.67 24.58
N GLU A 261 -9.34 23.57 23.98
CA GLU A 261 -8.10 23.25 23.25
C GLU A 261 -7.01 22.63 24.13
N ILE A 262 -6.92 23.00 25.42
CA ILE A 262 -5.94 22.42 26.35
C ILE A 262 -6.32 20.96 26.64
N ILE A 263 -7.62 20.69 26.83
CA ILE A 263 -8.12 19.34 27.05
C ILE A 263 -7.94 18.48 25.79
N LYS A 264 -8.17 19.04 24.59
CA LYS A 264 -7.92 18.32 23.32
C LYS A 264 -6.48 17.86 23.19
N GLU A 265 -5.51 18.76 23.45
CA GLU A 265 -4.09 18.42 23.35
C GLU A 265 -3.70 17.34 24.37
N LEU A 266 -4.20 17.43 25.60
CA LEU A 266 -3.95 16.44 26.65
C LEU A 266 -4.55 15.06 26.33
N LEU A 267 -5.78 15.02 25.80
CA LEU A 267 -6.44 13.78 25.40
C LEU A 267 -5.72 13.13 24.22
N ALA A 268 -5.31 13.92 23.21
CA ALA A 268 -4.53 13.41 22.07
C ALA A 268 -3.22 12.74 22.53
N LYS A 269 -2.45 13.40 23.41
CA LYS A 269 -1.21 12.84 24.00
C LYS A 269 -1.46 11.56 24.81
N ARG A 270 -2.57 11.49 25.56
CA ARG A 270 -2.94 10.27 26.31
C ARG A 270 -3.31 9.13 25.38
N ILE A 271 -4.06 9.40 24.32
CA ILE A 271 -4.40 8.40 23.30
C ILE A 271 -3.12 7.86 22.66
N GLU A 272 -2.21 8.74 22.24
CA GLU A 272 -0.92 8.36 21.64
C GLU A 272 -0.07 7.50 22.60
N SER A 273 0.01 7.88 23.88
CA SER A 273 0.71 7.10 24.90
C SER A 273 0.11 5.70 25.10
N LEU A 274 -1.21 5.58 25.15
CA LEU A 274 -1.88 4.29 25.29
C LEU A 274 -1.72 3.43 24.02
N GLN A 275 -1.67 4.06 22.84
CA GLN A 275 -1.40 3.37 21.58
C GLN A 275 0.02 2.78 21.55
N GLU A 276 1.03 3.50 22.04
CA GLU A 276 2.38 2.96 22.19
C GLU A 276 2.44 1.85 23.25
N GLU A 277 1.73 1.97 24.38
CA GLU A 277 1.65 0.87 25.37
C GLU A 277 1.03 -0.39 24.75
N ILE A 278 -0.09 -0.26 24.02
CA ILE A 278 -0.70 -1.40 23.30
C ILE A 278 0.31 -2.05 22.35
N LYS A 279 1.11 -1.26 21.64
CA LYS A 279 2.13 -1.76 20.70
C LYS A 279 3.25 -2.53 21.43
N GLU A 280 3.69 -2.06 22.60
CA GLU A 280 4.63 -2.79 23.46
C GLU A 280 4.04 -4.12 23.93
N GLN A 281 2.78 -4.14 24.37
CA GLN A 281 2.08 -5.36 24.78
C GLN A 281 1.96 -6.36 23.62
N TYR A 282 1.66 -5.88 22.40
CA TYR A 282 1.66 -6.72 21.21
C TYR A 282 3.06 -7.28 20.91
N GLN A 283 4.12 -6.49 21.09
CA GLN A 283 5.49 -6.96 20.92
C GLN A 283 5.83 -8.03 21.96
N GLU A 284 5.37 -7.89 23.20
CA GLU A 284 5.55 -8.91 24.23
C GLU A 284 4.79 -10.20 23.88
N ILE A 285 3.57 -10.11 23.33
CA ILE A 285 2.84 -11.28 22.80
C ILE A 285 3.66 -12.00 21.74
N ILE A 286 4.22 -11.25 20.78
CA ILE A 286 5.06 -11.80 19.71
C ILE A 286 6.29 -12.51 20.28
N ASN A 287 6.97 -11.90 21.27
CA ASN A 287 8.16 -12.47 21.90
C ASN A 287 7.86 -13.77 22.68
N HIS A 288 6.62 -13.94 23.16
CA HIS A 288 6.19 -15.16 23.86
C HIS A 288 5.45 -16.14 22.95
N GLN A 289 5.38 -15.86 21.64
CA GLN A 289 4.79 -16.76 20.67
C GLN A 289 5.73 -17.93 20.41
N THR A 290 5.33 -19.13 20.84
CA THR A 290 6.13 -20.36 20.69
C THR A 290 5.88 -21.09 19.39
N TYR A 291 4.84 -20.69 18.64
CA TYR A 291 4.41 -21.35 17.41
C TYR A 291 4.92 -20.60 16.19
N THR A 292 5.25 -21.34 15.12
CA THR A 292 5.68 -20.79 13.84
C THR A 292 4.58 -20.82 12.79
N ILE A 293 4.81 -20.19 11.63
CA ILE A 293 3.89 -20.30 10.48
C ILE A 293 3.74 -21.76 10.06
N GLU A 294 4.79 -22.56 10.12
CA GLU A 294 4.74 -24.00 9.82
C GLU A 294 3.80 -24.74 10.77
N ASP A 295 3.81 -24.43 12.07
CA ASP A 295 2.87 -25.02 13.03
C ASP A 295 1.41 -24.69 12.68
N LEU A 296 1.15 -23.45 12.26
CA LEU A 296 -0.18 -23.03 11.80
C LEU A 296 -0.59 -23.77 10.52
N LEU A 297 0.33 -23.98 9.58
CA LEU A 297 0.07 -24.68 8.31
C LEU A 297 -0.20 -26.18 8.52
N ARG A 298 0.29 -26.78 9.61
CA ARG A 298 -0.06 -28.15 10.01
C ARG A 298 -1.52 -28.29 10.40
N LEU A 299 -2.12 -27.24 10.97
CA LEU A 299 -3.54 -27.18 11.34
C LEU A 299 -4.49 -26.92 10.15
N SER A 300 -4.07 -27.27 8.94
CA SER A 300 -4.81 -27.01 7.70
C SER A 300 -5.94 -28.00 7.42
N ASN A 301 -6.09 -29.07 8.20
CA ASN A 301 -7.07 -30.11 7.89
C ASN A 301 -8.51 -29.54 7.98
N GLY A 302 -9.24 -29.68 6.88
CA GLY A 302 -10.49 -28.99 6.61
C GLY A 302 -10.37 -27.97 5.47
N ALA A 303 -9.25 -27.23 5.39
CA ALA A 303 -8.96 -26.36 4.25
C ALA A 303 -8.44 -27.17 3.06
N LYS A 304 -9.05 -26.96 1.89
CA LYS A 304 -8.57 -27.56 0.64
C LYS A 304 -7.41 -26.74 0.07
N ASN A 305 -7.46 -25.42 0.21
CA ASN A 305 -6.45 -24.49 -0.28
C ASN A 305 -6.05 -23.49 0.81
N ILE A 306 -4.74 -23.22 0.86
CA ILE A 306 -4.12 -22.26 1.76
C ILE A 306 -3.41 -21.22 0.92
N TYR A 307 -3.80 -19.96 1.08
CA TYR A 307 -3.32 -18.83 0.32
C TYR A 307 -2.46 -17.95 1.20
N LEU A 308 -1.15 -17.92 0.92
CA LEU A 308 -0.18 -17.13 1.66
C LEU A 308 0.11 -15.87 0.86
N PHE A 309 -0.15 -14.70 1.44
CA PHE A 309 0.04 -13.43 0.76
C PHE A 309 1.33 -12.75 1.19
N SER A 310 2.16 -12.42 0.19
CA SER A 310 3.33 -11.56 0.34
C SER A 310 3.24 -10.41 -0.67
N PHE A 311 3.96 -9.32 -0.41
CA PHE A 311 3.86 -8.09 -1.19
C PHE A 311 5.21 -7.61 -1.66
N ASN A 312 5.26 -7.17 -2.92
CA ASN A 312 6.35 -6.39 -3.45
C ASN A 312 5.84 -4.96 -3.68
N THR A 313 6.20 -4.05 -2.77
CA THR A 313 5.73 -2.66 -2.80
C THR A 313 6.72 -1.75 -3.51
N GLN A 314 6.25 -1.01 -4.51
CA GLN A 314 7.04 -0.05 -5.28
C GLN A 314 6.52 1.39 -5.08
N LYS A 315 7.41 2.37 -5.13
CA LYS A 315 7.01 3.79 -5.19
C LYS A 315 6.63 4.15 -6.63
N ARG A 316 5.71 5.09 -6.81
CA ARG A 316 5.39 5.62 -8.14
C ARG A 316 6.53 6.50 -8.64
N ILE A 317 6.83 6.45 -9.93
CA ILE A 317 7.82 7.33 -10.55
C ILE A 317 7.09 8.47 -11.26
N LYS A 318 7.49 9.72 -10.99
CA LYS A 318 6.98 10.91 -11.68
C LYS A 318 8.13 11.72 -12.27
N SER A 319 8.09 11.91 -13.59
CA SER A 319 8.99 12.83 -14.29
C SER A 319 8.26 14.14 -14.56
N ILE A 320 8.88 15.26 -14.18
CA ILE A 320 8.30 16.61 -14.30
C ILE A 320 9.31 17.50 -15.03
N GLU A 321 8.92 17.97 -16.20
CA GLU A 321 9.66 19.00 -16.95
C GLU A 321 9.01 20.35 -16.70
N LEU A 322 9.73 21.24 -16.02
CA LEU A 322 9.27 22.60 -15.76
C LEU A 322 9.54 23.51 -16.95
N PRO A 323 8.70 24.55 -17.16
CA PRO A 323 8.99 25.60 -18.12
C PRO A 323 10.33 26.27 -17.87
N ASP A 324 10.89 26.86 -18.92
CA ASP A 324 12.14 27.60 -18.83
C ASP A 324 12.04 28.76 -17.83
N ALA A 325 13.05 28.88 -16.97
CA ALA A 325 13.11 29.91 -15.95
C ALA A 325 14.46 30.64 -15.95
N ILE A 326 14.45 31.91 -15.56
CA ILE A 326 15.69 32.69 -15.36
C ILE A 326 16.59 31.99 -14.34
N ASP A 327 15.98 31.50 -13.26
CA ASP A 327 16.63 30.71 -12.22
C ASP A 327 15.94 29.34 -12.13
N PRO A 328 16.49 28.31 -12.82
CA PRO A 328 15.94 26.96 -12.80
C PRO A 328 15.88 26.34 -11.40
N TYR A 329 16.83 26.69 -10.53
CA TYR A 329 16.86 26.20 -9.15
C TYR A 329 15.67 26.77 -8.36
N GLN A 330 15.47 28.08 -8.43
CA GLN A 330 14.33 28.73 -7.77
C GLN A 330 12.99 28.26 -8.34
N ALA A 331 12.90 27.96 -9.63
CA ALA A 331 11.70 27.42 -10.25
C ALA A 331 11.33 26.04 -9.68
N ILE A 332 12.31 25.12 -9.54
CA ILE A 332 12.08 23.82 -8.91
C ILE A 332 11.63 24.00 -7.45
N ARG A 333 12.25 24.92 -6.69
CA ARG A 333 11.83 25.20 -5.31
C ARG A 333 10.41 25.75 -5.21
N ASN A 334 10.03 26.68 -6.09
CA ASN A 334 8.67 27.22 -6.11
C ASN A 334 7.65 26.14 -6.46
N TRP A 335 7.91 25.33 -7.48
CA TRP A 335 7.05 24.21 -7.84
C TRP A 335 6.85 23.23 -6.69
N LYS A 336 7.93 22.87 -5.95
CA LYS A 336 7.82 22.03 -4.75
C LYS A 336 6.92 22.65 -3.68
N ARG A 337 7.04 23.96 -3.44
CA ARG A 337 6.21 24.68 -2.45
C ARG A 337 4.75 24.68 -2.86
N GLU A 338 4.46 24.98 -4.12
CA GLU A 338 3.11 24.98 -4.69
C GLU A 338 2.44 23.60 -4.63
N ASN A 339 3.23 22.52 -4.61
CA ASN A 339 2.74 21.14 -4.53
C ASN A 339 2.82 20.54 -3.11
N ASN A 340 3.10 21.35 -2.07
CA ASN A 340 3.24 20.90 -0.68
C ASN A 340 4.29 19.79 -0.48
N LEU A 341 5.37 19.82 -1.27
CA LEU A 341 6.47 18.86 -1.21
C LEU A 341 7.68 19.37 -0.41
N CYS A 342 7.52 20.48 0.33
CA CYS A 342 8.60 21.13 1.10
C CYS A 342 8.67 20.73 2.59
N THR A 343 7.72 19.96 3.11
CA THR A 343 7.56 19.70 4.56
C THR A 343 7.58 18.22 4.96
N PHE A 344 7.96 17.29 4.08
CA PHE A 344 8.12 15.88 4.45
C PHE A 344 9.51 15.64 5.09
N PRO A 345 9.61 15.19 6.36
CA PRO A 345 10.86 15.20 7.14
C PRO A 345 11.73 13.95 6.93
N PRO A 346 13.03 13.96 7.28
CA PRO A 346 14.13 14.81 6.83
C PRO A 346 15.12 13.93 6.03
N LEU A 347 14.91 13.75 4.72
CA LEU A 347 15.86 13.01 3.86
C LEU A 347 16.21 13.73 2.55
N VAL A 348 15.76 14.97 2.39
CA VAL A 348 16.24 15.82 1.29
C VAL A 348 17.16 16.84 1.91
N GLN A 349 18.47 16.55 1.94
CA GLN A 349 19.42 17.66 1.99
C GLN A 349 19.05 18.57 0.82
N GLU A 350 18.86 19.87 1.08
CA GLU A 350 18.51 20.86 0.03
C GLU A 350 19.63 21.04 -1.02
N ASP A 351 20.64 20.17 -1.01
CA ASP A 351 21.94 20.37 -1.60
C ASP A 351 22.24 19.42 -2.78
N ASP A 352 21.47 18.33 -2.98
CA ASP A 352 21.70 17.39 -4.09
C ASP A 352 20.90 17.80 -5.36
N TYR A 353 21.21 18.97 -5.89
CA TYR A 353 20.79 19.36 -7.24
C TYR A 353 21.90 19.01 -8.22
N GLU A 354 21.57 18.24 -9.25
CA GLU A 354 22.49 18.00 -10.35
C GLU A 354 22.42 19.18 -11.31
N GLU A 355 23.47 19.99 -11.31
CA GLU A 355 23.64 21.09 -12.26
C GLU A 355 24.50 20.66 -13.43
N GLN A 356 23.95 20.81 -14.63
CA GLN A 356 24.65 20.59 -15.89
C GLN A 356 24.68 21.91 -16.67
N SER A 357 25.84 22.24 -17.24
CA SER A 357 26.00 23.38 -18.14
C SER A 357 26.29 22.88 -19.55
N GLU A 358 25.51 23.35 -20.52
CA GLU A 358 25.75 23.09 -21.94
C GLU A 358 26.05 24.40 -22.67
N ASN A 359 27.06 24.41 -23.55
CA ASN A 359 27.34 25.59 -24.36
C ASN A 359 26.53 25.56 -25.67
N ARG A 360 25.87 26.67 -25.98
CA ARG A 360 25.20 26.93 -27.25
C ARG A 360 25.95 28.03 -28.02
N ASP A 361 25.87 28.03 -29.35
CA ASP A 361 26.50 29.05 -30.20
C ASP A 361 25.42 29.87 -30.93
N ALA A 362 25.40 31.19 -30.72
CA ALA A 362 24.59 32.14 -31.48
C ALA A 362 25.42 32.85 -32.57
N GLY A 363 26.56 32.28 -32.94
CA GLY A 363 27.48 32.80 -33.92
C GLY A 363 26.90 32.95 -35.32
N PHE A 364 27.70 33.56 -36.19
CA PHE A 364 27.34 33.80 -37.57
C PHE A 364 28.58 33.87 -38.47
N GLU A 365 28.34 33.77 -39.77
CA GLU A 365 29.37 33.74 -40.79
C GLU A 365 29.19 34.91 -41.75
N ILE A 366 30.32 35.47 -42.18
CA ILE A 366 30.41 36.56 -43.16
C ILE A 366 31.10 35.97 -44.37
N ASN A 367 30.50 36.08 -45.55
CA ASN A 367 31.02 35.45 -46.77
C ASN A 367 31.65 36.46 -47.75
N SER A 368 31.51 37.76 -47.49
CA SER A 368 32.03 38.82 -48.36
C SER A 368 32.36 40.08 -47.54
N PRO A 369 33.46 40.79 -47.83
CA PRO A 369 34.42 40.55 -48.92
C PRO A 369 35.53 39.54 -48.58
N ALA A 370 35.63 39.11 -47.32
CA ALA A 370 36.43 37.97 -46.91
C ALA A 370 35.62 37.09 -45.96
N TYR A 371 35.84 35.77 -46.04
CA TYR A 371 35.18 34.82 -45.15
C TYR A 371 35.66 35.03 -43.70
N LYS A 372 34.71 35.15 -42.76
CA LYS A 372 35.00 35.20 -41.33
C LYS A 372 33.84 34.64 -40.51
N LYS A 373 34.16 33.71 -39.59
CA LYS A 373 33.21 33.14 -38.64
C LYS A 373 33.38 33.79 -37.27
N ILE A 374 32.28 34.21 -36.67
CA ILE A 374 32.24 34.79 -35.33
C ILE A 374 31.37 33.90 -34.47
N SER A 375 31.97 33.25 -33.47
CA SER A 375 31.24 32.43 -32.49
C SER A 375 30.83 33.28 -31.29
N ILE A 376 29.58 33.10 -30.87
CA ILE A 376 29.01 33.70 -29.66
C ILE A 376 28.54 32.54 -28.80
N LEU A 377 29.48 31.94 -28.08
CA LEU A 377 29.20 30.86 -27.15
C LEU A 377 28.53 31.41 -25.90
N PHE A 378 27.48 30.76 -25.42
CA PHE A 378 26.81 31.08 -24.16
C PHE A 378 26.39 29.79 -23.44
N PRO A 379 26.55 29.73 -22.11
CA PRO A 379 26.13 28.58 -21.32
C PRO A 379 24.61 28.61 -21.10
N ILE A 380 23.97 27.45 -21.21
CA ILE A 380 22.65 27.19 -20.65
C ILE A 380 22.82 26.30 -19.42
N LYS A 381 22.00 26.58 -18.40
CA LYS A 381 21.96 25.86 -17.14
C LYS A 381 20.76 24.91 -17.17
N ILE A 382 21.02 23.65 -16.86
CA ILE A 382 20.03 22.60 -16.68
C ILE A 382 20.16 22.13 -15.24
N VAL A 383 19.09 22.26 -14.47
CA VAL A 383 19.04 21.79 -13.08
C VAL A 383 18.10 20.60 -13.03
N LYS A 384 18.61 19.49 -12.48
CA LYS A 384 17.85 18.27 -12.23
C LYS A 384 17.82 18.02 -10.74
N HIS A 385 16.69 17.53 -10.25
CA HIS A 385 16.57 17.16 -8.87
C HIS A 385 15.70 15.92 -8.69
N THR A 386 16.26 14.94 -7.99
CA THR A 386 15.60 13.68 -7.67
C THR A 386 15.33 13.63 -6.18
N PHE A 387 14.09 13.32 -5.79
CA PHE A 387 13.73 13.17 -4.38
C PHE A 387 12.58 12.21 -4.20
N GLU A 388 12.44 11.68 -2.99
CA GLU A 388 11.41 10.71 -2.65
C GLU A 388 10.45 11.24 -1.59
N THR A 389 9.19 10.88 -1.73
CA THR A 389 8.18 10.93 -0.68
C THR A 389 7.87 9.50 -0.21
N THR A 390 6.92 9.37 0.72
CA THR A 390 6.43 8.06 1.19
C THR A 390 5.98 7.15 0.03
N ASN A 391 5.33 7.72 -0.98
CA ASN A 391 4.67 6.96 -2.05
C ASN A 391 5.21 7.20 -3.47
N CYS A 392 6.05 8.23 -3.68
CA CYS A 392 6.55 8.59 -5.01
C CYS A 392 8.05 8.91 -5.01
N CYS A 393 8.72 8.62 -6.13
CA CYS A 393 10.03 9.17 -6.50
C CYS A 393 9.79 10.20 -7.61
N TYR A 394 10.26 11.43 -7.39
CA TYR A 394 10.13 12.55 -8.31
C TYR A 394 11.46 12.81 -9.00
N PHE A 395 11.40 13.02 -10.32
CA PHE A 395 12.50 13.49 -11.16
C PHE A 395 12.07 14.81 -11.78
N VAL A 396 12.62 15.92 -11.31
CA VAL A 396 12.23 17.27 -11.74
C VAL A 396 13.37 17.92 -12.50
N VAL A 397 13.09 18.47 -13.68
CA VAL A 397 14.08 19.13 -14.54
C VAL A 397 13.60 20.52 -14.91
N CYS A 398 14.50 21.51 -14.85
CA CYS A 398 14.26 22.86 -15.34
C CYS A 398 15.52 23.41 -16.02
N LYS A 399 15.35 24.29 -17.02
CA LYS A 399 16.44 24.90 -17.78
C LYS A 399 16.20 26.41 -18.00
N ASN A 400 17.21 27.15 -18.43
CA ASN A 400 17.11 28.60 -18.75
C ASN A 400 17.30 28.92 -20.25
N ASP A 401 17.12 27.92 -21.10
CA ASP A 401 17.52 27.87 -22.50
C ASP A 401 16.91 29.01 -23.36
N THR A 402 15.58 29.14 -23.38
CA THR A 402 14.86 30.12 -24.21
C THR A 402 15.27 31.56 -23.89
N LEU A 403 15.52 31.87 -22.62
CA LEU A 403 15.87 33.22 -22.17
C LEU A 403 17.30 33.57 -22.58
N GLN A 404 18.23 32.61 -22.43
CA GLN A 404 19.60 32.75 -22.87
C GLN A 404 19.71 32.88 -24.40
N ILE A 405 18.93 32.11 -25.16
CA ILE A 405 18.86 32.23 -26.62
C ILE A 405 18.41 33.64 -27.03
N LYS A 406 17.36 34.20 -26.40
CA LYS A 406 16.87 35.55 -26.71
C LYS A 406 17.90 36.64 -26.38
N LEU A 407 18.62 36.51 -25.26
CA LEU A 407 19.69 37.43 -24.90
C LEU A 407 20.86 37.33 -25.89
N ALA A 408 21.26 36.11 -26.26
CA ALA A 408 22.31 35.87 -27.24
C ALA A 408 21.96 36.44 -28.62
N GLN A 409 20.71 36.30 -29.06
CA GLN A 409 20.22 36.90 -30.31
C GLN A 409 20.27 38.43 -30.27
N LYS A 410 19.80 39.05 -29.18
CA LYS A 410 19.86 40.52 -29.02
C LYS A 410 21.31 41.03 -29.03
N TYR A 411 22.21 40.31 -28.35
CA TYR A 411 23.64 40.64 -28.36
C TYR A 411 24.24 40.48 -29.77
N ARG A 412 23.94 39.37 -30.45
CA ARG A 412 24.35 39.12 -31.84
C ARG A 412 23.93 40.26 -32.75
N ASP A 413 22.68 40.69 -32.69
CA ASP A 413 22.16 41.76 -33.54
C ASP A 413 22.87 43.10 -33.28
N ALA A 414 23.10 43.44 -32.00
CA ALA A 414 23.88 44.63 -31.64
C ALA A 414 25.32 44.55 -32.15
N TYR A 415 25.95 43.39 -32.07
CA TYR A 415 27.31 43.15 -32.53
C TYR A 415 27.42 43.24 -34.07
N VAL A 416 26.47 42.63 -34.78
CA VAL A 416 26.36 42.75 -36.25
C VAL A 416 26.16 44.21 -36.67
N ASN A 417 25.36 44.98 -35.93
CA ASN A 417 25.18 46.40 -36.21
C ASN A 417 26.46 47.22 -35.98
N TRP A 418 27.18 46.96 -34.90
CA TRP A 418 28.51 47.55 -34.67
C TRP A 418 29.46 47.23 -35.84
N MET A 419 29.53 45.98 -36.27
CA MET A 419 30.35 45.60 -37.42
C MET A 419 29.98 46.30 -38.73
N LYS A 420 28.68 46.50 -38.99
CA LYS A 420 28.22 47.24 -40.17
C LYS A 420 28.71 48.68 -40.14
N GLN A 421 28.81 49.27 -38.95
CA GLN A 421 29.25 50.65 -38.74
C GLN A 421 30.77 50.84 -38.85
N CYS A 422 31.56 49.79 -38.61
CA CYS A 422 33.02 49.86 -38.61
C CYS A 422 33.57 50.53 -39.88
N TYR A 423 34.46 51.49 -39.66
CA TYR A 423 35.16 52.21 -40.72
C TYR A 423 36.01 51.28 -41.59
N ILE A 424 36.72 50.35 -40.96
CA ILE A 424 37.53 49.33 -41.61
C ILE A 424 36.88 47.96 -41.42
N LYS A 425 36.76 47.22 -42.52
CA LYS A 425 36.19 45.87 -42.60
C LYS A 425 37.22 44.92 -43.21
N PRO A 426 37.23 43.65 -42.77
CA PRO A 426 38.20 42.69 -43.24
C PRO A 426 38.03 42.38 -44.73
N GLY A 427 39.14 42.19 -45.43
CA GLY A 427 39.13 41.84 -46.86
C GLY A 427 38.85 42.99 -47.83
N ILE A 428 38.47 44.18 -47.34
CA ILE A 428 38.36 45.39 -48.17
C ILE A 428 39.73 46.04 -48.29
N SER A 429 40.08 46.45 -49.51
CA SER A 429 41.27 47.23 -49.80
C SER A 429 40.95 48.71 -49.65
N TYR A 430 41.67 49.42 -48.78
CA TYR A 430 41.49 50.85 -48.52
C TYR A 430 42.72 51.64 -48.94
N SER A 431 42.52 52.69 -49.73
CA SER A 431 43.56 53.67 -49.98
C SER A 431 43.89 54.45 -48.70
N ALA A 432 45.14 54.92 -48.66
CA ALA A 432 45.64 56.02 -47.84
C ALA A 432 44.57 57.09 -47.48
N GLN A 433 43.97 57.67 -48.51
CA GLN A 433 43.00 58.76 -48.39
C GLN A 433 41.70 58.30 -47.72
N GLU A 434 41.21 57.09 -48.01
CA GLU A 434 39.97 56.57 -47.44
C GLU A 434 40.09 56.31 -45.94
N ILE A 435 41.22 55.74 -45.50
CA ILE A 435 41.51 55.54 -44.08
C ILE A 435 41.54 56.90 -43.36
N ARG A 436 42.21 57.88 -43.95
CA ARG A 436 42.28 59.24 -43.42
C ARG A 436 40.93 59.95 -43.37
N ASN A 437 40.10 59.78 -44.39
CA ASN A 437 38.75 60.36 -44.43
C ASN A 437 37.85 59.78 -43.33
N LYS A 438 38.09 58.52 -42.93
CA LYS A 438 37.33 57.82 -41.89
C LYS A 438 37.79 58.20 -40.47
N PHE A 439 39.10 58.24 -40.22
CA PHE A 439 39.64 58.50 -38.88
C PHE A 439 40.15 59.92 -38.63
N GLY A 440 40.25 60.77 -39.67
CA GLY A 440 40.68 62.16 -39.56
C GLY A 440 42.20 62.35 -39.44
N ARG A 441 42.61 63.60 -39.18
CA ARG A 441 44.02 64.05 -39.08
C ARG A 441 44.49 64.21 -37.63
N SER A 442 44.06 63.32 -36.75
CA SER A 442 44.48 63.30 -35.36
C SER A 442 44.60 61.87 -34.85
N SER A 443 45.69 61.61 -34.12
CA SER A 443 45.89 60.31 -33.48
C SER A 443 44.76 60.04 -32.47
N ARG A 444 44.16 58.86 -32.52
CA ARG A 444 43.05 58.47 -31.64
C ARG A 444 43.06 56.99 -31.35
N ASP A 445 42.33 56.62 -30.32
CA ASP A 445 42.08 55.23 -30.01
C ASP A 445 41.00 54.68 -30.96
N ILE A 446 41.22 53.45 -31.41
CA ILE A 446 40.29 52.67 -32.22
C ILE A 446 40.17 51.29 -31.59
N TYR A 447 39.12 50.54 -31.93
CA TYR A 447 38.81 49.27 -31.30
C TYR A 447 38.66 48.18 -32.34
N ASN A 448 39.22 47.00 -32.05
CA ASN A 448 39.00 45.80 -32.85
C ASN A 448 37.73 45.05 -32.42
N GLU A 449 37.37 44.00 -33.16
CA GLU A 449 36.20 43.17 -32.91
C GLU A 449 36.23 42.40 -31.57
N GLU A 450 37.40 42.22 -30.96
CA GLU A 450 37.58 41.61 -29.64
C GLU A 450 37.40 42.64 -28.50
N GLY A 451 37.20 43.92 -28.84
CA GLY A 451 37.17 45.02 -27.88
C GLY A 451 38.56 45.49 -27.43
N GLY A 452 39.61 44.95 -28.03
CA GLY A 452 40.99 45.38 -27.84
C GLY A 452 41.20 46.82 -28.27
N LYS A 453 41.80 47.61 -27.40
CA LYS A 453 42.14 49.01 -27.66
C LYS A 453 43.39 49.07 -28.55
N CYS A 454 43.22 49.58 -29.76
CA CYS A 454 44.26 49.81 -30.76
C CYS A 454 44.50 51.31 -30.95
N ARG A 455 45.59 51.67 -31.65
CA ARG A 455 45.93 53.08 -31.93
C ARG A 455 45.89 53.39 -33.43
N TYR A 456 45.11 54.39 -33.81
CA TYR A 456 45.33 55.14 -35.04
C TYR A 456 46.33 56.25 -34.75
N ARG A 457 47.51 56.19 -35.34
CA ARG A 457 48.56 57.20 -35.17
C ARG A 457 48.69 57.99 -36.46
N TYR A 458 48.60 59.30 -36.36
CA TYR A 458 48.84 60.25 -37.44
C TYR A 458 50.05 61.11 -37.07
N VAL A 459 51.03 61.19 -37.97
CA VAL A 459 52.29 61.91 -37.83
C VAL A 459 52.38 62.93 -38.96
N ILE A 460 52.51 64.21 -38.59
CA ILE A 460 52.66 65.30 -39.55
C ILE A 460 54.13 65.36 -39.96
N ASN A 461 54.39 65.36 -41.26
CA ASN A 461 55.74 65.41 -41.83
C ASN A 461 55.83 66.52 -42.87
N THR A 462 57.05 66.98 -43.16
CA THR A 462 57.31 68.09 -44.08
C THR A 462 56.90 67.81 -45.53
N PHE A 463 56.90 66.54 -45.95
CA PHE A 463 56.64 66.14 -47.34
C PHE A 463 55.38 65.28 -47.49
N ILE A 464 55.24 64.24 -46.68
CA ILE A 464 54.09 63.32 -46.73
C ILE A 464 53.76 62.91 -45.30
N ASP A 465 52.57 63.28 -44.82
CA ASP A 465 52.05 62.80 -43.53
C ASP A 465 52.02 61.27 -43.49
N GLU A 466 52.35 60.70 -42.34
CA GLU A 466 52.29 59.26 -42.12
C GLU A 466 51.11 58.90 -41.24
N TRP A 467 50.49 57.75 -41.50
CA TRP A 467 49.51 57.20 -40.59
C TRP A 467 49.64 55.68 -40.43
N TYR A 468 49.29 55.23 -39.23
CA TYR A 468 49.39 53.85 -38.81
C TYR A 468 48.05 53.39 -38.24
N VAL A 469 47.59 52.22 -38.66
CA VAL A 469 46.45 51.53 -38.06
C VAL A 469 47.00 50.34 -37.27
N ASN A 470 46.88 50.41 -35.94
CA ASN A 470 47.39 49.38 -35.03
C ASN A 470 48.87 49.03 -35.28
N GLY A 471 49.72 50.05 -35.46
CA GLY A 471 51.16 49.90 -35.69
C GLY A 471 51.57 49.59 -37.13
N ARG A 472 50.62 49.32 -38.04
CA ARG A 472 50.90 49.12 -39.47
C ARG A 472 50.85 50.44 -40.22
N GLU A 473 51.94 50.81 -40.90
CA GLU A 473 52.01 51.99 -41.76
C GLU A 473 51.06 51.85 -42.97
N CYS A 474 50.40 52.94 -43.36
CA CYS A 474 49.37 52.94 -44.39
C CYS A 474 49.51 54.09 -45.42
N SER A 475 50.69 54.72 -45.49
CA SER A 475 50.91 56.02 -46.15
C SER A 475 51.05 55.98 -47.69
N GLY A 476 51.38 54.83 -48.29
CA GLY A 476 51.81 54.75 -49.70
C GLY A 476 51.10 53.75 -50.63
N SER A 477 50.27 52.83 -50.12
CA SER A 477 49.61 51.79 -50.94
C SER A 477 48.20 51.47 -50.44
N ASN A 478 47.48 50.61 -51.17
CA ASN A 478 46.20 50.07 -50.73
C ASN A 478 46.41 49.09 -49.56
N ASN A 479 45.66 49.26 -48.49
CA ASN A 479 45.79 48.51 -47.24
C ASN A 479 44.56 47.61 -47.04
N THR A 480 44.80 46.31 -46.89
CA THR A 480 43.77 45.34 -46.54
C THR A 480 43.99 44.85 -45.11
N PHE A 481 42.91 44.79 -44.33
CA PHE A 481 42.95 44.38 -42.92
C PHE A 481 42.25 43.04 -42.72
N TYR A 482 42.58 42.35 -41.62
CA TYR A 482 41.94 41.09 -41.19
C TYR A 482 40.90 41.30 -40.08
N ASN A 483 40.90 42.48 -39.49
CA ASN A 483 40.09 42.86 -38.33
C ASN A 483 39.13 43.99 -38.70
N PHE A 484 38.06 44.12 -37.93
CA PHE A 484 37.20 45.29 -37.95
C PHE A 484 37.86 46.39 -37.13
N TYR A 485 37.76 47.64 -37.58
CA TYR A 485 38.18 48.77 -36.75
C TYR A 485 37.14 49.89 -36.77
N ASP A 486 36.79 50.35 -35.58
CA ASP A 486 35.92 51.49 -35.36
C ASP A 486 36.47 52.43 -34.27
N THR A 487 35.94 53.64 -34.17
CA THR A 487 36.25 54.58 -33.07
C THR A 487 35.49 54.26 -31.79
N THR A 488 34.49 53.38 -31.84
CA THR A 488 33.73 52.89 -30.69
C THR A 488 34.03 51.41 -30.44
N PRO A 489 34.08 50.95 -29.17
CA PRO A 489 34.23 49.53 -28.88
C PRO A 489 32.98 48.72 -29.28
N PRO A 490 33.13 47.41 -29.59
CA PRO A 490 31.98 46.53 -29.79
C PRO A 490 31.11 46.47 -28.52
N PRO A 491 29.82 46.11 -28.65
CA PRO A 491 28.96 45.95 -27.48
C PRO A 491 29.57 44.92 -26.53
N LYS A 492 29.54 45.22 -25.23
CA LYS A 492 29.98 44.27 -24.20
C LYS A 492 29.03 43.09 -24.16
N LYS A 493 29.58 41.87 -24.07
CA LYS A 493 28.79 40.67 -23.85
C LYS A 493 28.06 40.81 -22.49
N PRO A 494 26.74 40.59 -22.43
CA PRO A 494 25.99 40.55 -21.17
C PRO A 494 26.60 39.55 -20.18
N GLN A 495 26.60 39.89 -18.89
CA GLN A 495 27.13 39.03 -17.83
C GLN A 495 26.34 37.72 -17.72
N GLU A 496 25.05 37.76 -18.05
CA GLU A 496 24.15 36.62 -18.05
C GLU A 496 24.50 35.57 -19.12
N LEU A 497 25.26 35.96 -20.15
CA LEU A 497 25.76 35.07 -21.21
C LEU A 497 27.20 34.60 -20.96
N MET A 498 27.85 35.04 -19.87
CA MET A 498 29.26 34.72 -19.57
C MET A 498 29.43 33.39 -18.87
#